data_AF-A0A6P2AGP6-F1
#
_entry.id   AF-A0A6P2AGP6-F1
#
_cell.length_a   1.000
_cell.length_b   1.000
_cell.length_c   1.000
_cell.angle_alpha   90.00
_cell.angle_beta   90.00
_cell.angle_gamma   90.00
#
_symmetry.space_group_name_H-M   'P 1'
#
loop_
_entity.id
_entity.type
_entity.pdbx_description
1 polymer ?
#
loop_
_entity_poly.entity_id
_entity_poly.type
_entity_poly.pdbx_seq_one_letter_code
_entity_poly.pdbx_strand_id
1 'polypeptide(L)'
;MHAISEGLRSELAEQSKEDGNRIRVTVISPGVVATELIGSVRDEESRKGTEGFYHSFKQPLLSEDIAASILYAIEAPPHVDVNEILIRPVEQTL
;
A
#
# COMPACT_ATOMS: atom_id res chain seq x y z
N MET A 1 2.34 11.06 5.42
CA MET A 1 1.13 10.25 5.13
C MET A 1 0.43 9.81 6.42
N HIS A 2 1.18 9.39 7.44
CA HIS A 2 0.64 8.93 8.73
C HIS A 2 -0.31 9.92 9.43
N ALA A 3 -0.02 11.22 9.43
CA ALA A 3 -0.87 12.21 10.12
C ALA A 3 -2.33 12.23 9.61
N ILE A 4 -2.54 12.06 8.30
CA ILE A 4 -3.89 12.06 7.71
C ILE A 4 -4.62 10.78 8.07
N SER A 5 -3.98 9.61 7.89
CA SER A 5 -4.60 8.32 8.18
C SER A 5 -4.90 8.15 9.67
N GLU A 6 -4.02 8.63 10.55
CA GLU A 6 -4.25 8.58 12.01
C GLU A 6 -5.36 9.53 12.45
N GLY A 7 -5.44 10.72 11.85
CA GLY A 7 -6.56 11.65 12.07
C GLY A 7 -7.89 11.00 11.67
N LEU A 8 -7.96 10.41 10.48
CA LEU A 8 -9.16 9.76 9.98
C LEU A 8 -9.57 8.55 10.84
N ARG A 9 -8.62 7.73 11.30
CA ARG A 9 -8.90 6.63 12.24
C ARG A 9 -9.48 7.15 13.54
N SER A 10 -8.90 8.21 14.09
CA SER A 10 -9.35 8.80 15.35
C SER A 10 -10.79 9.31 15.23
N GLU A 11 -11.08 10.07 14.19
CA GLU A 11 -12.42 10.61 13.91
C GLU A 11 -13.46 9.49 13.72
N LEU A 12 -13.14 8.48 12.90
CA LEU A 12 -14.05 7.37 12.62
C LEU A 12 -14.24 6.44 13.84
N ALA A 13 -13.22 6.28 14.68
CA ALA A 13 -13.32 5.52 15.92
C ALA A 13 -14.23 6.23 16.93
N GLU A 14 -14.19 7.56 17.00
CA GLU A 14 -15.14 8.34 17.82
C GLU A 14 -16.56 8.23 17.27
N GLN A 15 -16.75 8.43 15.96
CA GLN A 15 -18.05 8.27 15.30
C GLN A 15 -18.65 6.87 15.54
N SER A 16 -17.83 5.82 15.50
CA SER A 16 -18.29 4.44 15.73
C SER A 16 -18.92 4.21 17.11
N LYS A 17 -18.56 5.02 18.10
CA LYS A 17 -19.15 4.95 19.45
C LYS A 17 -20.55 5.56 19.48
N GLU A 18 -20.86 6.46 18.55
CA GLU A 18 -22.14 7.17 18.48
C GLU A 18 -23.17 6.41 17.62
N ASP A 19 -22.77 5.97 16.43
CA ASP A 19 -23.68 5.36 15.44
C ASP A 19 -23.50 3.84 15.28
N GLY A 20 -22.48 3.26 15.91
CA GLY A 20 -22.15 1.83 15.82
C GLY A 20 -21.51 1.40 14.50
N ASN A 21 -21.28 2.33 13.56
CA ASN A 21 -20.67 2.05 12.27
C ASN A 21 -19.16 1.84 12.42
N ARG A 22 -18.60 0.82 11.76
CA ARG A 22 -17.19 0.42 11.92
C ARG A 22 -16.43 0.57 10.61
N ILE A 23 -16.17 1.82 10.25
CA ILE A 23 -15.30 2.13 9.11
C ILE A 23 -13.85 1.93 9.54
N ARG A 24 -13.10 1.14 8.75
CA ARG A 24 -11.67 0.85 8.95
C ARG A 24 -10.83 1.61 7.94
N VAL A 25 -9.61 1.97 8.31
CA VAL A 25 -8.71 2.73 7.43
C VAL A 25 -7.37 2.01 7.35
N THR A 26 -7.08 1.41 6.19
CA THR A 26 -5.80 0.73 5.92
C THR A 26 -5.00 1.51 4.89
N VAL A 27 -3.73 1.75 5.19
CA VAL A 27 -2.74 2.26 4.23
C VAL A 27 -1.96 1.07 3.66
N ILE A 28 -1.91 0.97 2.33
CA ILE A 28 -1.06 -0.01 1.64
C ILE A 28 0.12 0.73 1.02
N SER A 29 1.33 0.34 1.42
CA SER A 29 2.59 0.97 1.04
C SER A 29 3.49 -0.05 0.30
N PRO A 30 3.30 -0.26 -1.02
CA PRO A 30 4.12 -1.18 -1.79
C PRO A 30 5.55 -0.66 -2.03
N GLY A 31 6.49 -1.59 -2.15
CA GLY A 31 7.81 -1.39 -2.73
C GLY A 31 7.78 -1.49 -4.26
N VAL A 32 8.83 -2.06 -4.83
CA VAL A 32 8.91 -2.32 -6.27
C VAL A 32 7.93 -3.43 -6.67
N VAL A 33 6.99 -3.09 -7.54
CA VAL A 33 5.98 -4.00 -8.09
C VAL A 33 6.09 -4.01 -9.62
N ALA A 34 6.12 -5.19 -10.23
CA ALA A 34 6.13 -5.35 -11.67
C ALA A 34 4.74 -5.03 -12.25
N THR A 35 4.55 -3.78 -12.67
CA THR A 35 3.30 -3.27 -13.29
C THR A 35 3.61 -2.38 -14.49
N GLU A 36 2.57 -1.95 -15.19
CA GLU A 36 2.64 -0.99 -16.29
C GLU A 36 2.95 0.44 -15.83
N LEU A 37 3.00 0.70 -14.51
CA LEU A 37 3.20 2.03 -13.94
C LEU A 37 4.46 2.72 -14.49
N ILE A 38 5.53 1.97 -14.76
CA ILE A 38 6.79 2.50 -15.31
C ILE A 38 6.54 3.13 -16.69
N GLY A 39 5.69 2.52 -17.51
CA GLY A 39 5.33 3.03 -18.84
C GLY A 39 4.52 4.33 -18.81
N SER A 40 4.00 4.73 -17.65
CA SER A 40 3.26 6.00 -17.49
C SER A 40 4.17 7.22 -17.29
N VAL A 41 5.46 7.03 -17.08
CA VAL A 41 6.44 8.11 -16.88
C VAL A 41 6.63 8.87 -18.20
N ARG A 42 6.21 10.15 -18.21
CA ARG A 42 6.19 10.99 -19.43
C ARG A 42 7.54 11.61 -19.78
N ASP A 43 8.37 11.85 -18.78
CA ASP A 43 9.71 12.38 -18.99
C ASP A 43 10.67 11.25 -19.37
N GLU A 44 11.31 11.38 -20.52
CA GLU A 44 12.08 10.32 -21.14
C GLU A 44 13.36 9.98 -20.36
N GLU A 45 13.98 10.98 -19.73
CA GLU A 45 15.16 10.77 -18.88
C GLU A 45 14.78 10.06 -17.59
N SER A 46 13.73 10.53 -16.92
CA SER A 46 13.16 9.90 -15.72
C SER A 46 12.69 8.47 -15.98
N ARG A 47 12.11 8.21 -17.16
CA ARG A 47 11.66 6.87 -17.55
C ARG A 47 12.83 5.90 -17.65
N LYS A 48 13.91 6.26 -18.34
CA LYS A 48 15.12 5.41 -18.45
C LYS A 48 15.74 5.08 -17.09
N GLY A 49 15.83 6.07 -16.20
CA GLY A 49 16.32 5.86 -14.84
C GLY A 49 15.41 4.93 -14.03
N THR A 50 14.09 5.13 -14.14
CA THR A 50 13.08 4.31 -13.45
C THR A 50 13.08 2.87 -13.97
N GLU A 51 13.09 2.67 -15.30
CA GLU A 51 13.20 1.35 -15.93
C GLU A 51 14.46 0.62 -15.48
N GLY A 52 15.61 1.30 -15.47
CA GLY A 52 16.87 0.72 -14.99
C GLY A 52 16.80 0.28 -13.52
N PHE A 53 16.21 1.10 -12.65
CA PHE A 53 15.99 0.76 -11.25
C PHE A 53 15.06 -0.46 -11.10
N TYR A 54 13.90 -0.46 -11.74
CA TYR A 54 12.94 -1.57 -11.64
C TYR A 54 13.49 -2.87 -12.23
N HIS A 55 14.21 -2.82 -13.36
CA HIS A 55 14.86 -3.99 -13.97
C HIS A 55 16.04 -4.54 -13.15
N SER A 56 16.56 -3.79 -12.17
CA SER A 56 17.62 -4.28 -11.28
C SER A 56 17.10 -5.31 -10.26
N PHE A 57 15.78 -5.36 -10.04
CA PHE A 57 15.13 -6.34 -9.17
C PHE A 57 14.93 -7.65 -9.93
N LYS A 58 15.55 -8.73 -9.46
CA LYS A 58 15.38 -10.08 -10.02
C LYS A 58 14.02 -10.66 -9.65
N GLN A 59 13.51 -10.30 -8.48
CA GLN A 59 12.23 -10.77 -7.95
C GLN A 59 11.46 -9.59 -7.37
N PRO A 60 10.92 -8.68 -8.22
CA PRO A 60 9.99 -7.65 -7.77
C PRO A 60 8.70 -8.30 -7.27
N LEU A 61 7.87 -7.55 -6.55
CA LEU A 61 6.51 -7.99 -6.22
C LEU A 61 5.68 -8.10 -7.50
N LEU A 62 4.70 -8.99 -7.47
CA LEU A 62 3.66 -9.08 -8.48
C LEU A 62 2.40 -8.34 -8.00
N SER A 63 1.52 -7.98 -8.93
CA SER A 63 0.23 -7.34 -8.61
C SER A 63 -0.60 -8.19 -7.64
N GLU A 64 -0.49 -9.52 -7.75
CA GLU A 64 -1.14 -10.51 -6.91
C GLU A 64 -0.68 -10.41 -5.44
N ASP A 65 0.57 -10.05 -5.18
CA ASP A 65 1.08 -9.88 -3.81
C ASP A 65 0.42 -8.69 -3.11
N ILE A 66 0.14 -7.62 -3.88
CA ILE A 66 -0.58 -6.45 -3.38
C ILE A 66 -2.06 -6.77 -3.19
N ALA A 67 -2.67 -7.51 -4.12
CA ALA A 67 -4.05 -7.97 -3.99
C ALA A 67 -4.24 -8.86 -2.75
N ALA A 68 -3.30 -9.79 -2.50
CA ALA A 68 -3.31 -10.64 -1.32
C ALA A 68 -3.16 -9.85 -0.02
N SER A 69 -2.33 -8.79 -0.04
CA SER A 69 -2.17 -7.87 1.10
C SER A 69 -3.46 -7.11 1.42
N ILE A 70 -4.17 -6.65 0.39
CA ILE A 70 -5.48 -6.01 0.53
C ILE A 70 -6.50 -7.02 1.07
N LEU A 71 -6.53 -8.24 0.53
CA LEU A 71 -7.42 -9.30 0.99
C LEU A 71 -7.22 -9.60 2.47
N TYR A 72 -5.97 -9.74 2.92
CA TYR A 72 -5.62 -9.91 4.32
C TYR A 72 -6.22 -8.81 5.22
N ALA A 73 -6.12 -7.54 4.82
CA ALA A 73 -6.68 -6.43 5.58
C ALA A 73 -8.23 -6.48 5.64
N ILE A 74 -8.87 -6.87 4.53
CA ILE A 74 -10.33 -6.96 4.44
C ILE A 74 -10.87 -8.13 5.25
N GLU A 75 -10.20 -9.29 5.22
CA GLU A 75 -10.60 -10.52 5.92
C GLU A 75 -10.46 -10.44 7.45
N ALA A 76 -9.68 -9.48 7.96
CA ALA A 76 -9.57 -9.26 9.39
C ALA A 76 -10.96 -9.05 10.04
N PRO A 77 -11.21 -9.58 11.26
CA PRO A 77 -12.52 -9.46 11.91
C PRO A 77 -13.02 -8.00 12.00
N PRO A 78 -14.34 -7.74 12.09
CA PRO A 78 -14.90 -6.38 12.10
C PRO A 78 -14.47 -5.47 13.27
N HIS A 79 -13.73 -5.98 14.26
CA HIS A 79 -13.18 -5.22 15.38
C HIS A 79 -11.66 -5.01 15.27
N VAL A 80 -11.05 -5.45 14.16
CA VAL A 80 -9.63 -5.35 13.88
C VAL A 80 -9.43 -4.36 12.73
N ASP A 81 -8.69 -3.29 13.00
CA ASP A 81 -8.20 -2.37 11.97
C ASP A 81 -6.72 -2.65 11.70
N VAL A 82 -6.39 -2.91 10.43
CA VAL A 82 -5.01 -3.07 9.98
C VAL A 82 -4.55 -1.71 9.50
N ASN A 83 -3.83 -0.97 10.34
CA ASN A 83 -3.50 0.42 10.06
C ASN A 83 -2.59 0.57 8.83
N GLU A 84 -1.53 -0.22 8.72
CA GLU A 84 -0.59 -0.11 7.61
C GLU A 84 -0.03 -1.47 7.21
N ILE A 85 0.09 -1.69 5.90
CA ILE A 85 0.84 -2.78 5.32
C ILE A 85 1.96 -2.19 4.48
N LEU A 86 3.18 -2.31 4.97
CA LEU A 86 4.40 -2.04 4.24
C LEU A 86 4.91 -3.35 3.66
N ILE A 87 4.87 -3.50 2.34
CA ILE A 87 5.28 -4.73 1.65
C ILE A 87 6.31 -4.40 0.57
N ARG A 88 7.42 -5.15 0.51
CA ARG A 88 8.52 -4.92 -0.42
C ARG A 88 9.15 -6.24 -0.86
N PRO A 89 9.81 -6.30 -2.04
CA PRO A 89 10.74 -7.39 -2.36
C PRO A 89 11.79 -7.53 -1.27
N VAL A 90 12.20 -8.76 -0.97
CA VAL A 90 13.21 -9.06 0.05
C VAL A 90 14.56 -8.38 -0.27
N GLU A 91 14.89 -8.27 -1.55
CA GLU A 91 16.12 -7.62 -2.02
C GLU A 91 16.07 -6.08 -2.01
N GLN A 92 14.90 -5.48 -1.73
CA GLN A 92 14.76 -4.04 -1.64
C GLN A 92 15.21 -3.50 -0.28
N THR A 93 16.45 -3.03 -0.22
CA THR A 93 16.99 -2.30 0.94
C THR A 93 16.57 -0.82 0.93
N LEU A 94 16.44 -0.23 2.13
CA LEU A 94 16.25 1.21 2.33
C LEU A 94 17.48 2.03 1.92
#